data_AF-A0A419HH51-F1
#
_entry.id   AF-A0A419HH51-F1
#
_cell.length_a   1.000
_cell.length_b   1.000
_cell.length_c   1.000
_cell.angle_alpha   90.00
_cell.angle_beta   90.00
_cell.angle_gamma   90.00
#
_symmetry.space_group_name_H-M   'P 1'
#
loop_
_entity.id
_entity.type
_entity.pdbx_description
1 polymer ?
#
loop_
_entity_poly.entity_id
_entity_poly.type
_entity_poly.pdbx_seq_one_letter_code
_entity_poly.pdbx_strand_id
1 'polypeptide(L)' 'MATVIAHIPSCPGGSCPTTYAHPEPGMAYVQGYRVTDPQVLAQFNIPEGEVLIAMPNSVLADHIDQVRQVQA' A
#
# COMPACT_ATOMS: atom_id res chain seq x y z
N MET A 1 10.61 15.23 2.13
CA MET A 1 9.20 14.94 2.48
C MET A 1 8.67 13.98 1.43
N ALA A 2 8.03 12.88 1.81
CA ALA A 2 7.40 11.98 0.84
C ALA A 2 6.09 12.61 0.33
N THR A 3 5.90 12.67 -0.98
CA THR A 3 4.67 13.23 -1.58
C THR A 3 3.56 12.22 -1.46
N VAL A 4 2.49 12.55 -0.74
CA VAL A 4 1.26 11.75 -0.70
C VAL A 4 0.53 11.91 -2.02
N ILE A 5 0.19 10.79 -2.66
CA ILE A 5 -0.53 10.77 -3.94
C ILE A 5 -1.95 10.22 -3.80
N ALA A 6 -2.25 9.45 -2.75
CA ALA A 6 -3.59 8.97 -2.47
C ALA A 6 -3.81 8.77 -0.97
N HIS A 7 -4.96 9.24 -0.47
CA HIS A 7 -5.41 9.11 0.92
C HIS A 7 -6.93 8.91 0.93
N ILE A 8 -7.39 8.01 1.78
CA ILE A 8 -8.82 7.67 1.90
C ILE A 8 -9.49 8.63 2.90
N PRO A 9 -10.43 9.49 2.46
CA PRO A 9 -11.05 10.50 3.32
C PRO A 9 -11.90 9.93 4.46
N SER A 10 -12.41 8.70 4.30
CA SER A 10 -13.27 8.03 5.27
C SER A 10 -12.52 7.47 6.49
N CYS A 11 -11.21 7.70 6.59
CA CYS A 11 -10.37 7.25 7.70
C CYS A 11 -9.93 8.40 8.62
N PRO A 12 -10.80 8.91 9.51
CA PRO A 12 -10.43 9.92 10.49
C PRO A 12 -9.56 9.27 11.58
N GLY A 13 -8.24 9.51 11.54
CA GLY A 13 -7.31 9.03 12.57
C GLY A 13 -5.97 8.48 12.09
N GLY A 14 -5.73 8.41 10.77
CA GLY A 14 -4.42 8.03 10.23
C GLY A 14 -4.11 6.53 10.24
N SER A 15 -5.11 5.68 10.51
CA SER A 15 -4.96 4.22 10.55
C SER A 15 -5.05 3.53 9.18
N CYS A 16 -5.13 4.31 8.09
CA CYS A 16 -5.35 3.79 6.75
C CYS A 16 -4.08 3.85 5.89
N PRO A 17 -3.81 2.78 5.12
CA PRO A 17 -2.78 2.76 4.10
C PRO A 17 -2.73 4.03 3.27
N THR A 18 -1.60 4.71 3.32
CA THR A 18 -1.27 5.87 2.49
C THR A 18 -0.31 5.46 1.39
N THR A 19 -0.49 6.01 0.19
CA THR A 19 0.47 5.80 -0.90
C THR A 19 1.20 7.08 -1.22
N TYR A 20 2.50 6.92 -1.43
CA TYR A 20 3.43 8.00 -1.71
C TYR A 20 4.02 7.84 -3.11
N ALA A 21 4.36 8.96 -3.73
CA ALA A 21 5.06 8.98 -5.00
C ALA A 21 6.41 8.25 -4.89
N HIS A 22 6.67 7.39 -5.87
CA HIS A 22 8.01 6.86 -6.12
C HIS A 22 8.67 7.70 -7.23
N PRO A 23 9.99 7.94 -7.17
CA PRO A 23 10.68 8.70 -8.22
C PRO A 23 10.75 7.95 -9.56
N GLU A 24 10.71 6.62 -9.54
CA GLU A 24 10.64 5.78 -10.74
C GLU A 24 9.20 5.73 -11.30
N PRO A 25 9.00 5.99 -12.60
CA PRO A 25 7.70 5.86 -13.25
C PRO A 25 7.15 4.43 -13.13
N GLY A 26 5.84 4.32 -12.89
CA GLY A 26 5.16 3.03 -12.72
C GLY A 26 5.35 2.38 -11.35
N MET A 27 6.06 3.02 -10.43
CA MET A 27 6.22 2.59 -9.05
C MET A 27 5.48 3.53 -8.08
N ALA A 28 5.13 3.01 -6.91
CA ALA A 28 4.59 3.77 -5.79
C ALA A 28 5.01 3.12 -4.47
N TYR A 29 5.11 3.91 -3.41
CA TYR A 29 5.28 3.37 -2.06
C TYR A 29 3.92 3.22 -1.38
N VAL A 30 3.67 2.08 -0.75
CA VAL A 30 2.40 1.81 -0.04
C VAL A 30 2.67 1.56 1.44
N GLN A 31 1.95 2.27 2.31
CA GLN A 31 1.97 2.03 3.74
C GLN A 31 1.02 0.88 4.13
N GLY A 32 1.44 0.03 5.06
CA GLY A 32 0.56 -0.95 5.69
C GLY A 32 1.30 -1.73 6.78
N TYR A 33 0.73 -2.85 7.21
CA TYR A 33 1.31 -3.68 8.26
C TYR A 33 2.18 -4.77 7.68
N ARG A 34 3.46 -4.83 8.05
CA ARG A 34 4.33 -5.95 7.67
C ARG A 34 3.80 -7.25 8.26
N VAL A 35 3.54 -8.23 7.41
CA VAL A 35 3.19 -9.57 7.85
C VAL A 35 4.44 -10.24 8.44
N THR A 36 4.33 -10.74 9.67
CA THR A 36 5.44 -11.37 10.40
C THR A 36 5.13 -12.81 10.83
N ASP A 37 3.89 -13.26 10.70
CA ASP A 37 3.49 -14.63 11.03
C ASP A 37 4.11 -15.63 10.03
N PRO A 38 4.98 -16.56 10.48
CA PRO A 38 5.63 -17.52 9.60
C PRO A 38 4.66 -18.46 8.88
N GLN A 39 3.52 -18.81 9.49
CA GLN A 39 2.52 -19.69 8.87
C GLN A 39 1.77 -18.99 7.74
N VAL A 40 1.55 -17.68 7.88
CA VAL A 40 1.00 -16.86 6.79
C VAL A 40 2.04 -16.69 5.69
N LEU A 41 3.28 -16.34 6.04
CA LEU A 41 4.35 -16.12 5.07
C LEU A 41 4.68 -17.38 4.24
N ALA A 42 4.64 -18.57 4.86
CA ALA A 42 4.89 -19.84 4.18
C ALA A 42 3.87 -20.17 3.06
N GLN A 43 2.73 -19.45 3.00
CA GLN A 43 1.73 -19.61 1.93
C GLN A 43 2.08 -18.82 0.67
N PHE A 44 3.13 -17.99 0.70
CA PHE A 44 3.54 -17.11 -0.39
C PHE A 44 5.00 -17.34 -0.76
N ASN A 45 5.33 -17.29 -2.05
CA ASN A 45 6.71 -17.28 -2.54
C ASN A 45 7.20 -15.84 -2.66
N ILE A 46 7.53 -15.21 -1.52
CA ILE A 46 8.02 -13.83 -1.48
C ILE A 46 9.52 -13.82 -1.86
N PRO A 47 9.93 -13.10 -2.92
CA PRO A 47 11.33 -12.97 -3.31
C PRO A 47 12.21 -12.33 -2.22
N GLU A 48 13.51 -12.58 -2.32
CA GLU A 48 14.49 -11.92 -1.44
C GLU A 48 14.45 -10.40 -1.64
N GLY A 49 14.43 -9.66 -0.52
CA GLY A 49 14.34 -8.20 -0.52
C GLY A 49 12.91 -7.65 -0.55
N GLU A 50 11.90 -8.48 -0.80
CA GLU A 50 10.50 -8.07 -0.76
C GLU A 50 9.84 -8.29 0.61
N VAL A 51 8.76 -7.56 0.86
CA VAL A 51 7.99 -7.62 2.11
C VAL A 51 6.50 -7.73 1.79
N LEU A 52 5.83 -8.71 2.40
CA LEU A 52 4.39 -8.80 2.35
C LEU A 52 3.75 -7.80 3.32
N ILE A 53 2.84 -6.97 2.79
CA ILE A 53 2.11 -5.95 3.53
C ILE A 53 0.63 -6.33 3.58
N ALA A 54 0.05 -6.32 4.78
CA ALA A 54 -1.38 -6.49 5.01
C ALA A 54 -2.09 -5.13 5.05
N MET A 55 -3.27 -5.09 4.44
CA MET A 55 -4.19 -3.96 4.46
C MET A 55 -5.65 -4.41 4.32
N PRO A 56 -6.62 -3.61 4.81
CA PRO A 56 -8.03 -3.93 4.63
C PRO A 56 -8.45 -3.89 3.14
N ASN A 57 -9.22 -4.87 2.69
CA ASN A 57 -9.69 -4.94 1.30
C ASN A 57 -10.54 -3.73 0.89
N SER A 58 -11.36 -3.21 1.81
CA SER A 58 -12.17 -2.00 1.56
C SER A 58 -11.30 -0.79 1.24
N VAL A 59 -10.15 -0.67 1.91
CA VAL A 59 -9.18 0.39 1.67
C VAL A 59 -8.51 0.18 0.31
N LEU A 60 -8.08 -1.05 -0.02
CA LEU A 60 -7.39 -1.32 -1.28
C LEU A 60 -8.25 -0.96 -2.52
N ALA A 61 -9.55 -1.26 -2.49
CA ALA A 61 -10.45 -0.97 -3.60
C ALA A 61 -10.54 0.55 -3.90
N ASP A 62 -10.86 1.35 -2.88
CA ASP A 62 -10.91 2.81 -2.99
C ASP A 62 -9.55 3.38 -3.43
N HIS A 63 -8.47 2.75 -2.99
CA HIS A 63 -7.11 3.18 -3.25
C HIS A 63 -6.65 2.94 -4.70
N ILE A 64 -7.01 1.81 -5.29
CA ILE A 64 -6.69 1.48 -6.69
C ILE A 64 -7.27 2.53 -7.64
N ASP A 65 -8.51 2.95 -7.39
CA ASP A 65 -9.18 3.94 -8.22
C ASP A 65 -8.51 5.32 -8.11
N GLN A 66 -8.10 5.73 -6.91
CA GLN A 66 -7.36 6.98 -6.70
C GLN A 66 -5.99 6.97 -7.39
N VAL A 67 -5.20 5.91 -7.25
CA VAL A 67 -3.86 5.83 -7.87
C VAL A 67 -3.95 5.90 -9.39
N ARG A 68 -4.96 5.25 -10.00
CA ARG A 68 -5.19 5.34 -11.45
C ARG A 68 -5.48 6.76 -11.93
N GLN A 69 -6.22 7.54 -11.15
CA GLN A 69 -6.54 8.93 -11.51
C GLN A 69 -5.33 9.86 -11.42
N VAL A 70 -4.34 9.53 -10.58
CA VAL A 70 -3.16 10.38 -10.36
C VAL A 70 -1.99 10.04 -11.28
N GLN A 71 -1.95 8.81 -11.82
CA GLN A 71 -0.91 8.37 -12.77
C GLN A 71 -1.37 8.38 -14.24
N ALA A 72 -2.58 8.88 -14.53
CA ALA A 72 -3.06 9.15 -15.89
C ALA A 72 -2.50 10.49 -16.42
#